data_AF-A0A8H5B7C8-F1
#
_entry.id   AF-A0A8H5B7C8-F1
#
_cell.length_a   1.000
_cell.length_b   1.000
_cell.length_c   1.000
_cell.angle_alpha   90.00
_cell.angle_beta   90.00
_cell.angle_gamma   90.00
#
_symmetry.space_group_name_H-M   'P 1'
#
loop_
_entity.id
_entity.type
_entity.pdbx_description
1 polymer ?
#
loop_
_entity_poly.entity_id
_entity_poly.type
_entity_poly.pdbx_seq_one_letter_code
_entity_poly.pdbx_strand_id
1 'polypeptide(L)'
;MFFKKSVAFLAVCLTFWGASAVPSGTTSPASTLERRAKATLYTKCTKANTVALTFDDGPWIYMNDIVNTLDAAGAKATFFFNGKNWGCIYDTDRAKGVKYAYDHGHQVASHTWAHKNLATLTWDQIHDEMWRVEQALVKITGAYPAFMRPPYGSYNDLVLEASGVRGQGVVIWDFDSGDSAGASATTSKNSYNTIANNHPNTILTLNHETYEQTAHNVLPYAVQRLKSAGYKLVTVAECLGKPAYQSVAAPQARDSTWKC
;
A
#
# COMPACT_ATOMS: atom_id res chain seq x y z
N MET A 1 78.98 -19.97 -3.93
CA MET A 1 80.07 -20.71 -4.59
C MET A 1 79.99 -22.15 -4.09
N PHE A 2 79.56 -23.08 -4.97
CA PHE A 2 79.71 -24.55 -4.90
C PHE A 2 79.02 -25.31 -3.74
N PHE A 3 78.40 -26.48 -3.90
CA PHE A 3 78.23 -27.39 -5.03
C PHE A 3 76.95 -28.24 -4.76
N LYS A 4 76.22 -28.58 -5.83
CA LYS A 4 75.24 -29.68 -5.88
C LYS A 4 75.87 -30.98 -5.35
N LYS A 5 75.05 -31.89 -4.80
CA LYS A 5 74.89 -33.25 -5.34
C LYS A 5 73.79 -34.02 -4.61
N SER A 6 72.78 -34.38 -5.40
CA SER A 6 71.81 -35.44 -5.12
C SER A 6 72.50 -36.80 -5.13
N VAL A 7 72.12 -37.67 -4.20
CA VAL A 7 72.20 -39.13 -4.39
C VAL A 7 70.90 -39.72 -3.83
N ALA A 8 70.13 -40.30 -4.72
CA ALA A 8 68.99 -41.16 -4.42
C ALA A 8 69.51 -42.52 -3.91
N PHE A 9 68.77 -43.20 -3.03
CA PHE A 9 68.45 -44.62 -3.24
C PHE A 9 67.45 -45.19 -2.22
N LEU A 10 66.65 -46.09 -2.78
CA LEU A 10 65.90 -47.22 -2.24
C LEU A 10 64.68 -46.99 -1.33
N ALA A 11 63.54 -47.29 -1.94
CA ALA A 11 62.26 -47.58 -1.35
C ALA A 11 62.30 -48.82 -0.44
N VAL A 12 61.59 -48.74 0.68
CA VAL A 12 60.92 -49.90 1.29
C VAL A 12 59.45 -49.54 1.43
N CYS A 13 58.64 -50.25 0.66
CA CYS A 13 57.20 -50.16 0.61
C CYS A 13 56.65 -50.89 1.86
N LEU A 14 56.12 -50.14 2.82
CA LEU A 14 55.31 -50.66 3.92
C LEU A 14 53.88 -50.16 3.69
N THR A 15 53.06 -51.05 3.13
CA THR A 15 51.62 -50.87 3.01
C THR A 15 50.98 -50.89 4.40
N PHE A 16 50.87 -49.72 5.02
CA PHE A 16 49.92 -49.53 6.11
C PHE A 16 48.55 -49.25 5.52
N TRP A 17 47.65 -50.24 5.65
CA TRP A 17 46.24 -50.08 5.36
C TRP A 17 45.61 -49.26 6.50
N GLY A 18 45.81 -47.94 6.44
CA GLY A 18 45.08 -46.99 7.27
C GLY A 18 43.70 -46.79 6.66
N ALA A 19 42.67 -47.40 7.24
CA ALA A 19 41.29 -47.04 6.95
C ALA A 19 41.06 -45.63 7.51
N SER A 20 41.28 -44.61 6.66
CA SER A 20 40.86 -43.25 6.93
C SER A 20 39.35 -43.23 6.95
N ALA A 21 38.76 -43.26 8.15
CA ALA A 21 37.36 -42.93 8.34
C ALA A 21 37.17 -41.47 7.89
N VAL A 22 36.57 -41.30 6.71
CA VAL A 22 36.09 -40.01 6.24
C VAL A 22 35.08 -39.52 7.29
N PRO A 23 35.26 -38.33 7.89
CA PRO A 23 34.23 -37.78 8.75
C PRO A 23 32.99 -37.62 7.89
N SER A 24 31.95 -38.38 8.21
CA SER A 24 30.66 -38.30 7.55
C SER A 24 30.23 -36.83 7.59
N GLY A 25 30.03 -36.25 6.40
CA GLY A 25 29.71 -34.84 6.25
C GLY A 25 28.57 -34.46 7.18
N THR A 26 28.79 -33.41 7.97
CA THR A 26 27.71 -32.72 8.66
C THR A 26 26.72 -32.28 7.59
N THR A 27 25.57 -32.96 7.53
CA THR A 27 24.43 -32.51 6.75
C THR A 27 24.04 -31.14 7.29
N SER A 28 24.38 -30.09 6.56
CA SER A 28 23.85 -28.75 6.81
C SER A 28 22.33 -28.88 6.82
N PRO A 29 21.62 -28.42 7.87
CA PRO A 29 20.17 -28.48 7.86
C PRO A 29 19.70 -27.71 6.64
N ALA A 30 18.88 -28.35 5.80
CA ALA A 30 18.21 -27.67 4.70
C ALA A 30 17.58 -26.41 5.28
N SER A 31 17.93 -25.24 4.74
CA SER A 31 17.32 -24.00 5.20
C SER A 31 15.83 -24.11 4.93
N THR A 32 15.05 -24.26 5.99
CA THR A 32 13.62 -23.99 5.93
C THR A 32 13.53 -22.50 5.67
N LEU A 33 13.47 -22.09 4.40
CA LEU A 33 13.15 -20.72 4.03
C LEU A 33 11.85 -20.39 4.75
N GLU A 34 11.93 -19.58 5.81
CA GLU A 34 10.74 -19.20 6.55
C GLU A 34 9.78 -18.52 5.57
N ARG A 35 8.54 -19.04 5.51
CA ARG A 35 7.51 -18.46 4.67
C ARG A 35 7.31 -17.02 5.11
N ARG A 36 7.34 -16.09 4.15
CA ARG A 36 7.19 -14.66 4.42
C ARG A 36 5.90 -14.42 5.18
N ALA A 37 5.95 -13.56 6.19
CA ALA A 37 4.76 -13.18 6.93
C ALA A 37 3.79 -12.44 5.98
N LYS A 38 2.54 -12.90 5.91
CA LYS A 38 1.49 -12.25 5.13
C LYS A 38 1.00 -10.99 5.85
N ALA A 39 0.65 -9.97 5.07
CA ALA A 39 -0.02 -8.78 5.57
C ALA A 39 -1.36 -9.13 6.23
N THR A 40 -1.76 -8.30 7.20
CA THR A 40 -3.13 -8.32 7.70
C THR A 40 -4.07 -7.75 6.65
N LEU A 41 -5.15 -8.47 6.38
CA LEU A 41 -6.25 -8.03 5.52
C LEU A 41 -7.32 -7.31 6.36
N TYR A 42 -7.64 -6.08 6.00
CA TYR A 42 -8.67 -5.26 6.62
C TYR A 42 -9.84 -5.09 5.66
N THR A 43 -10.98 -5.74 5.97
CA THR A 43 -12.22 -5.62 5.20
C THR A 43 -13.24 -4.69 5.85
N LYS A 44 -13.04 -4.35 7.13
CA LYS A 44 -13.92 -3.48 7.92
C LYS A 44 -13.11 -2.62 8.88
N CYS A 45 -13.69 -1.50 9.30
CA CYS A 45 -13.19 -0.74 10.44
C CYS A 45 -13.48 -1.48 11.76
N THR A 46 -12.85 -1.03 12.85
CA THR A 46 -12.98 -1.65 14.18
C THR A 46 -13.46 -0.70 15.26
N LYS A 47 -13.27 0.61 15.09
CA LYS A 47 -13.75 1.63 16.02
C LYS A 47 -15.23 1.91 15.78
N ALA A 48 -16.04 1.68 16.81
CA ALA A 48 -17.48 1.88 16.74
C ALA A 48 -17.86 3.29 16.28
N ASN A 49 -18.96 3.38 15.53
CA ASN A 49 -19.56 4.61 15.01
C ASN A 49 -18.59 5.45 14.15
N THR A 50 -17.70 4.77 13.42
CA THR A 50 -16.78 5.41 12.46
C THR A 50 -17.06 5.00 11.02
N VAL A 51 -16.85 5.94 10.12
CA VAL A 51 -16.82 5.70 8.68
C VAL A 51 -15.47 6.15 8.14
N ALA A 52 -14.77 5.24 7.46
CA ALA A 52 -13.62 5.59 6.66
C ALA A 52 -14.07 5.84 5.23
N LEU A 53 -14.19 7.12 4.87
CA LEU A 53 -14.32 7.52 3.47
C LEU A 53 -12.96 7.33 2.80
N THR A 54 -12.93 6.52 1.74
CA THR A 54 -11.71 6.28 0.98
C THR A 54 -11.91 6.55 -0.52
N PHE A 55 -10.82 6.96 -1.17
CA PHE A 55 -10.78 7.32 -2.57
C PHE A 55 -9.56 6.70 -3.26
N ASP A 56 -9.80 6.06 -4.40
CA ASP A 56 -8.76 5.39 -5.21
C ASP A 56 -8.43 6.21 -6.48
N ASP A 57 -7.41 5.74 -7.20
CA ASP A 57 -6.97 6.15 -8.54
C ASP A 57 -6.29 7.51 -8.71
N GLY A 58 -6.32 8.32 -7.66
CA GLY A 58 -5.66 9.61 -7.60
C GLY A 58 -4.13 9.58 -7.73
N PRO A 59 -3.46 10.74 -7.71
CA PRO A 59 -4.05 12.07 -7.54
C PRO A 59 -4.72 12.61 -8.81
N TRP A 60 -5.94 13.14 -8.69
CA TRP A 60 -6.66 13.78 -9.78
C TRP A 60 -6.86 15.30 -9.64
N ILE A 61 -7.53 15.95 -10.59
CA ILE A 61 -7.70 17.42 -10.62
C ILE A 61 -8.67 17.92 -9.55
N TYR A 62 -9.52 17.04 -9.00
CA TYR A 62 -10.54 17.38 -8.00
C TYR A 62 -10.03 17.32 -6.55
N MET A 63 -8.74 17.06 -6.35
CA MET A 63 -8.14 16.84 -5.03
C MET A 63 -8.48 17.96 -4.04
N ASN A 64 -8.26 19.22 -4.43
CA ASN A 64 -8.50 20.35 -3.54
C ASN A 64 -9.99 20.51 -3.21
N ASP A 65 -10.89 20.25 -4.16
CA ASP A 65 -12.34 20.35 -3.95
C ASP A 65 -12.82 19.29 -2.95
N ILE A 66 -12.29 18.07 -3.06
CA ILE A 66 -12.58 16.96 -2.16
C ILE A 66 -12.07 17.28 -0.74
N VAL A 67 -10.80 17.68 -0.61
CA VAL A 67 -10.20 18.04 0.68
C VAL A 67 -10.97 19.19 1.33
N ASN A 68 -11.29 20.24 0.58
CA ASN A 68 -12.05 21.38 1.09
C ASN A 68 -13.46 20.99 1.56
N THR A 69 -14.13 20.10 0.84
CA THR A 69 -15.46 19.58 1.23
C THR A 69 -15.38 18.81 2.56
N LEU A 70 -14.35 17.97 2.72
CA LEU A 70 -14.14 17.19 3.94
C LEU A 70 -13.77 18.09 5.12
N ASP A 71 -12.85 19.03 4.92
CA ASP A 71 -12.39 19.95 5.96
C ASP A 71 -13.49 20.91 6.43
N ALA A 72 -14.30 21.44 5.51
CA ALA A 72 -15.47 22.24 5.86
C ALA A 72 -16.47 21.47 6.75
N ALA A 73 -16.48 20.14 6.63
CA ALA A 73 -17.28 19.26 7.48
C ALA A 73 -16.51 18.71 8.69
N GLY A 74 -15.26 19.10 8.94
CA GLY A 74 -14.42 18.53 10.00
C GLY A 74 -14.25 17.01 9.87
N ALA A 75 -14.27 16.48 8.64
CA ALA A 75 -14.13 15.08 8.31
C ALA A 75 -12.72 14.79 7.81
N LYS A 76 -12.24 13.56 8.01
CA LYS A 76 -11.01 13.06 7.38
C LYS A 76 -11.30 11.84 6.52
N ALA A 77 -10.40 11.59 5.58
CA ALA A 77 -10.52 10.54 4.56
C ALA A 77 -9.16 9.91 4.30
N THR A 78 -9.16 8.82 3.54
CA THR A 78 -7.94 8.13 3.09
C THR A 78 -7.89 8.09 1.57
N PHE A 79 -6.77 8.53 1.01
CA PHE A 79 -6.52 8.52 -0.42
C PHE A 79 -5.49 7.43 -0.76
N PHE A 80 -5.90 6.46 -1.58
CA PHE A 80 -5.02 5.45 -2.13
C PHE A 80 -4.52 5.94 -3.49
N PHE A 81 -3.29 6.44 -3.53
CA PHE A 81 -2.73 7.04 -4.73
C PHE A 81 -1.97 6.07 -5.61
N ASN A 82 -2.11 6.27 -6.92
CA ASN A 82 -1.25 5.71 -7.93
C ASN A 82 -0.04 6.59 -8.25
N GLY A 83 0.96 5.99 -8.89
CA GLY A 83 2.13 6.71 -9.38
C GLY A 83 2.00 7.22 -10.81
N LYS A 84 1.52 6.38 -11.74
CA LYS A 84 1.33 6.68 -13.16
C LYS A 84 0.06 5.98 -13.65
N ASN A 85 -1.10 6.58 -13.37
CA ASN A 85 -2.41 6.08 -13.78
C ASN A 85 -3.11 7.14 -14.65
N TRP A 86 -3.91 8.02 -14.06
CA TRP A 86 -4.56 9.12 -14.77
C TRP A 86 -3.61 10.25 -15.17
N GLY A 87 -2.44 10.30 -14.55
CA GLY A 87 -1.33 11.19 -14.85
C GLY A 87 -0.09 10.73 -14.10
N CYS A 88 0.99 11.50 -14.15
CA CYS A 88 2.15 11.23 -13.33
C CYS A 88 1.98 11.88 -11.96
N ILE A 89 2.14 11.13 -10.87
CA ILE A 89 2.08 11.65 -9.49
C ILE A 89 3.09 12.79 -9.26
N TYR A 90 4.19 12.79 -10.01
CA TYR A 90 5.18 13.84 -9.96
C TYR A 90 4.82 15.07 -10.77
N ASP A 91 3.78 15.09 -11.60
CA ASP A 91 3.35 16.34 -12.25
C ASP A 91 3.07 17.41 -11.18
N THR A 92 3.43 18.66 -11.44
CA THR A 92 3.48 19.72 -10.41
C THR A 92 2.18 19.84 -9.62
N ASP A 93 1.04 19.88 -10.31
CA ASP A 93 -0.26 20.04 -9.65
C ASP A 93 -0.72 18.76 -8.94
N ARG A 94 -0.31 17.59 -9.43
CA ARG A 94 -0.58 16.28 -8.81
C ARG A 94 0.15 16.13 -7.49
N ALA A 95 1.46 16.41 -7.50
CA ALA A 95 2.28 16.38 -6.30
C ALA A 95 1.80 17.40 -5.26
N LYS A 96 1.41 18.61 -5.71
CA LYS A 96 0.78 19.61 -4.83
C LYS A 96 -0.52 19.10 -4.22
N GLY A 97 -1.38 18.44 -5.00
CA GLY A 97 -2.62 17.85 -4.49
C GLY A 97 -2.38 16.78 -3.41
N VAL A 98 -1.45 15.84 -3.66
CA VAL A 98 -1.05 14.83 -2.67
C VAL A 98 -0.54 15.48 -1.39
N LYS A 99 0.33 16.48 -1.52
CA LYS A 99 0.88 17.21 -0.37
C LYS A 99 -0.20 18.00 0.37
N TYR A 100 -1.15 18.60 -0.36
CA TYR A 100 -2.27 19.34 0.20
C TYR A 100 -3.16 18.43 1.07
N ALA A 101 -3.56 17.26 0.57
CA ALA A 101 -4.33 16.30 1.34
C ALA A 101 -3.59 15.86 2.62
N TYR A 102 -2.29 15.56 2.50
CA TYR A 102 -1.44 15.20 3.64
C TYR A 102 -1.36 16.31 4.69
N ASP A 103 -1.10 17.56 4.27
CA ASP A 103 -0.94 18.71 5.18
C ASP A 103 -2.25 19.08 5.89
N HIS A 104 -3.39 18.77 5.28
CA HIS A 104 -4.71 18.91 5.91
C HIS A 104 -5.06 17.69 6.80
N GLY A 105 -4.15 16.75 7.01
CA GLY A 105 -4.34 15.63 7.94
C GLY A 105 -5.20 14.49 7.41
N HIS A 106 -5.42 14.43 6.08
CA HIS A 106 -5.96 13.22 5.47
C HIS A 106 -4.87 12.15 5.39
N GLN A 107 -5.30 10.90 5.39
CA GLN A 107 -4.37 9.79 5.23
C GLN A 107 -4.02 9.60 3.75
N VAL A 108 -2.73 9.40 3.50
CA VAL A 108 -2.18 9.05 2.19
C VAL A 108 -1.68 7.60 2.23
N ALA A 109 -2.11 6.80 1.26
CA ALA A 109 -1.83 5.37 1.19
C ALA A 109 -1.50 4.92 -0.24
N SER A 110 -0.96 3.72 -0.39
CA SER A 110 -0.49 3.19 -1.68
C SER A 110 -1.61 2.49 -2.47
N HIS A 111 -1.70 2.77 -3.77
CA HIS A 111 -2.55 2.04 -4.71
C HIS A 111 -1.78 1.41 -5.87
N THR A 112 -0.47 1.18 -5.72
CA THR A 112 0.48 0.73 -6.77
C THR A 112 0.86 1.81 -7.78
N TRP A 113 1.91 1.58 -8.57
CA TRP A 113 2.41 2.53 -9.54
C TRP A 113 1.46 2.73 -10.71
N ALA A 114 1.22 1.68 -11.50
CA ALA A 114 0.49 1.74 -12.76
C ALA A 114 -0.89 1.07 -12.71
N HIS A 115 -1.44 0.86 -11.51
CA HIS A 115 -2.77 0.28 -11.30
C HIS A 115 -2.92 -1.12 -11.93
N LYS A 116 -1.85 -1.93 -11.91
CA LYS A 116 -1.90 -3.30 -12.44
C LYS A 116 -2.60 -4.25 -11.45
N ASN A 117 -3.29 -5.25 -11.98
CA ASN A 117 -3.79 -6.34 -11.16
C ASN A 117 -2.62 -7.16 -10.59
N LEU A 118 -2.31 -6.95 -9.31
CA LEU A 118 -1.15 -7.58 -8.67
C LEU A 118 -1.25 -9.11 -8.62
N ALA A 119 -2.46 -9.68 -8.59
CA ALA A 119 -2.65 -11.12 -8.51
C ALA A 119 -2.22 -11.87 -9.78
N THR A 120 -1.98 -11.17 -10.89
CA THR A 120 -1.50 -11.74 -12.16
C THR A 120 -0.01 -11.53 -12.39
N LEU A 121 0.68 -10.85 -11.47
CA LEU A 121 2.09 -10.45 -11.61
C LEU A 121 3.04 -11.41 -10.88
N THR A 122 4.30 -11.39 -11.29
CA THR A 122 5.39 -12.05 -10.55
C THR A 122 5.78 -11.26 -9.31
N TRP A 123 6.53 -11.90 -8.40
CA TRP A 123 7.05 -11.24 -7.19
C TRP A 123 7.76 -9.91 -7.49
N ASP A 124 8.71 -9.92 -8.43
CA ASP A 124 9.48 -8.73 -8.77
C ASP A 124 8.61 -7.61 -9.38
N GLN A 125 7.60 -7.99 -10.17
CA GLN A 125 6.65 -7.03 -10.74
C GLN A 125 5.75 -6.40 -9.67
N ILE A 126 5.27 -7.19 -8.71
CA ILE A 126 4.53 -6.66 -7.54
C ILE A 126 5.43 -5.70 -6.76
N HIS A 127 6.70 -6.08 -6.55
CA HIS A 127 7.65 -5.24 -5.84
C HIS A 127 7.92 -3.91 -6.54
N ASP A 128 8.10 -3.90 -7.86
CA ASP A 128 8.28 -2.68 -8.65
C ASP A 128 7.05 -1.77 -8.56
N GLU A 129 5.85 -2.33 -8.72
CA GLU A 129 4.57 -1.60 -8.61
C GLU A 129 4.40 -0.93 -7.24
N MET A 130 4.67 -1.65 -6.15
CA MET A 130 4.53 -1.11 -4.80
C MET A 130 5.65 -0.12 -4.44
N TRP A 131 6.90 -0.45 -4.78
CA TRP A 131 8.05 0.36 -4.39
C TRP A 131 8.02 1.75 -5.03
N ARG A 132 7.73 1.85 -6.33
CA ARG A 132 7.79 3.15 -7.02
C ARG A 132 6.80 4.15 -6.45
N VAL A 133 5.58 3.72 -6.13
CA VAL A 133 4.56 4.61 -5.57
C VAL A 133 4.92 5.00 -4.13
N GLU A 134 5.46 4.08 -3.33
CA GLU A 134 5.97 4.40 -1.98
C GLU A 134 7.07 5.45 -2.03
N GLN A 135 8.03 5.33 -2.96
CA GLN A 135 9.09 6.33 -3.13
C GLN A 135 8.51 7.70 -3.50
N ALA A 136 7.49 7.74 -4.36
CA ALA A 136 6.84 8.99 -4.71
C ALA A 136 6.12 9.62 -3.51
N LEU A 137 5.38 8.84 -2.73
CA LEU A 137 4.70 9.30 -1.53
C LEU A 137 5.68 9.83 -0.48
N VAL A 138 6.80 9.13 -0.25
CA VAL A 138 7.87 9.60 0.65
C VAL A 138 8.51 10.88 0.14
N LYS A 139 8.79 10.98 -1.16
CA LYS A 139 9.35 12.21 -1.75
C LYS A 139 8.42 13.41 -1.52
N ILE A 140 7.13 13.23 -1.76
CA ILE A 140 6.15 14.31 -1.70
C ILE A 140 5.82 14.70 -0.26
N THR A 141 5.62 13.72 0.63
CA THR A 141 5.04 13.95 1.96
C THR A 141 6.04 13.74 3.10
N GLY A 142 7.13 13.01 2.87
CA GLY A 142 8.02 12.50 3.90
C GLY A 142 7.47 11.26 4.63
N ALA A 143 6.26 10.81 4.33
CA ALA A 143 5.59 9.73 5.05
C ALA A 143 5.64 8.40 4.28
N TYR A 144 6.05 7.33 4.97
CA TYR A 144 6.04 5.98 4.41
C TYR A 144 4.73 5.27 4.76
N PRO A 145 3.91 4.86 3.77
CA PRO A 145 2.55 4.37 4.02
C PRO A 145 2.54 3.06 4.80
N ALA A 146 1.65 2.95 5.79
CA ALA A 146 1.39 1.70 6.52
C ALA A 146 0.28 0.86 5.88
N PHE A 147 -0.36 1.36 4.83
CA PHE A 147 -1.49 0.71 4.18
C PHE A 147 -1.39 0.80 2.67
N MET A 148 -1.92 -0.23 2.01
CA MET A 148 -2.15 -0.25 0.58
C MET A 148 -3.51 -0.87 0.28
N ARG A 149 -4.08 -0.49 -0.86
CA ARG A 149 -5.22 -1.19 -1.47
C ARG A 149 -4.76 -1.77 -2.79
N PRO A 150 -5.00 -3.05 -3.08
CA PRO A 150 -4.65 -3.64 -4.36
C PRO A 150 -5.66 -3.17 -5.43
N PRO A 151 -5.19 -2.79 -6.63
CA PRO A 151 -6.06 -2.51 -7.77
C PRO A 151 -7.12 -3.60 -7.98
N TYR A 152 -8.34 -3.18 -8.30
CA TYR A 152 -9.51 -4.05 -8.49
C TYR A 152 -9.94 -4.85 -7.24
N GLY A 153 -9.38 -4.56 -6.06
CA GLY A 153 -9.53 -5.40 -4.88
C GLY A 153 -8.94 -6.81 -5.04
N SER A 154 -8.09 -7.01 -6.06
CA SER A 154 -7.59 -8.34 -6.44
C SER A 154 -6.27 -8.66 -5.74
N TYR A 155 -6.27 -9.72 -4.93
CA TYR A 155 -5.09 -10.18 -4.21
C TYR A 155 -5.04 -11.71 -4.13
N ASN A 156 -3.83 -12.24 -3.94
CA ASN A 156 -3.57 -13.63 -3.61
C ASN A 156 -2.49 -13.68 -2.52
N ASP A 157 -2.04 -14.88 -2.14
CA ASP A 157 -1.01 -15.07 -1.13
C ASP A 157 0.28 -14.30 -1.43
N LEU A 158 0.70 -14.23 -2.70
CA LEU A 158 1.90 -13.53 -3.12
C LEU A 158 1.79 -12.02 -2.87
N VAL A 159 0.62 -11.44 -3.14
CA VAL A 159 0.33 -10.01 -2.86
C VAL A 159 0.34 -9.75 -1.34
N LEU A 160 -0.26 -10.63 -0.55
CA LEU A 160 -0.26 -10.50 0.91
C LEU A 160 1.15 -10.63 1.49
N GLU A 161 1.98 -11.54 0.98
CA GLU A 161 3.39 -11.65 1.36
C GLU A 161 4.20 -10.41 0.99
N ALA A 162 4.03 -9.89 -0.24
CA ALA A 162 4.73 -8.68 -0.70
C ALA A 162 4.37 -7.45 0.14
N SER A 163 3.10 -7.31 0.52
CA SER A 163 2.64 -6.26 1.44
C SER A 163 3.16 -6.49 2.87
N GLY A 164 3.19 -7.74 3.32
CA GLY A 164 3.64 -8.12 4.66
C GLY A 164 5.12 -7.81 4.91
N VAL A 165 6.00 -8.14 3.94
CA VAL A 165 7.44 -7.80 4.05
C VAL A 165 7.71 -6.29 4.03
N ARG A 166 6.74 -5.50 3.55
CA ARG A 166 6.79 -4.03 3.55
C ARG A 166 6.18 -3.42 4.82
N GLY A 167 5.67 -4.24 5.74
CA GLY A 167 4.98 -3.74 6.94
C GLY A 167 3.63 -3.08 6.65
N GLN A 168 3.04 -3.31 5.47
CA GLN A 168 1.77 -2.71 5.06
C GLN A 168 0.58 -3.61 5.39
N GLY A 169 -0.51 -2.99 5.83
CA GLY A 169 -1.84 -3.61 5.85
C GLY A 169 -2.50 -3.54 4.47
N VAL A 170 -3.23 -4.59 4.10
CA VAL A 170 -4.04 -4.62 2.86
C VAL A 170 -5.47 -4.22 3.18
N VAL A 171 -5.97 -3.17 2.55
CA VAL A 171 -7.29 -2.58 2.83
C VAL A 171 -8.24 -2.83 1.68
N ILE A 172 -9.39 -3.45 1.95
CA ILE A 172 -10.50 -3.62 1.01
C ILE A 172 -11.64 -2.68 1.46
N TRP A 173 -12.90 -3.00 1.20
CA TRP A 173 -14.08 -2.22 1.57
C TRP A 173 -15.23 -3.16 1.95
N ASP A 174 -16.18 -2.64 2.72
CA ASP A 174 -17.46 -3.30 3.01
C ASP A 174 -18.67 -2.51 2.48
N PHE A 175 -18.42 -1.38 1.82
CA PHE A 175 -19.40 -0.58 1.12
C PHE A 175 -18.78 -0.03 -0.18
N ASP A 176 -19.44 -0.23 -1.30
CA ASP A 176 -19.02 0.29 -2.62
C ASP A 176 -20.04 1.33 -3.09
N SER A 177 -19.58 2.52 -3.48
CA SER A 177 -20.44 3.57 -4.01
C SER A 177 -20.95 3.27 -5.43
N GLY A 178 -20.28 2.35 -6.14
CA GLY A 178 -20.55 1.97 -7.52
C GLY A 178 -20.09 3.00 -8.56
N ASP A 179 -19.35 4.04 -8.17
CA ASP A 179 -18.93 5.12 -9.06
C ASP A 179 -18.06 4.62 -10.23
N SER A 180 -17.10 3.73 -9.97
CA SER A 180 -16.28 3.11 -11.02
C SER A 180 -17.04 2.12 -11.91
N ALA A 181 -18.17 1.60 -11.43
CA ALA A 181 -19.08 0.74 -12.20
C ALA A 181 -20.09 1.54 -13.05
N GLY A 182 -19.98 2.88 -13.08
CA GLY A 182 -20.86 3.75 -13.85
C GLY A 182 -22.18 4.09 -13.18
N ALA A 183 -22.28 3.94 -11.86
CA ALA A 183 -23.45 4.40 -11.12
C ALA A 183 -23.63 5.93 -11.29
N SER A 184 -24.87 6.36 -11.52
CA SER A 184 -25.19 7.79 -11.53
C SER A 184 -25.01 8.39 -10.13
N ALA A 185 -24.81 9.72 -10.04
CA ALA A 185 -24.75 10.40 -8.74
C ALA A 185 -26.00 10.13 -7.88
N THR A 186 -27.19 10.06 -8.50
CA THR A 186 -28.43 9.70 -7.80
C THR A 186 -28.38 8.28 -7.23
N THR A 187 -27.88 7.32 -8.01
CA THR A 187 -27.71 5.93 -7.58
C THR A 187 -26.75 5.84 -6.39
N SER A 188 -25.57 6.45 -6.47
CA SER A 188 -24.60 6.43 -5.36
C SER A 188 -25.13 7.14 -4.12
N LYS A 189 -25.84 8.27 -4.26
CA LYS A 189 -26.53 8.95 -3.14
C LYS A 189 -27.56 8.05 -2.47
N ASN A 190 -28.32 7.27 -3.26
CA ASN A 190 -29.27 6.30 -2.72
C ASN A 190 -28.57 5.15 -1.98
N SER A 191 -27.42 4.66 -2.47
CA SER A 191 -26.60 3.69 -1.75
C SER A 191 -26.14 4.24 -0.38
N TYR A 192 -25.70 5.50 -0.34
CA TYR A 192 -25.36 6.19 0.92
C TYR A 192 -26.57 6.35 1.86
N ASN A 193 -27.76 6.60 1.34
CA ASN A 193 -28.99 6.61 2.15
C ASN A 193 -29.27 5.25 2.77
N THR A 194 -29.19 4.18 1.96
CA THR A 194 -29.44 2.81 2.40
C THR A 194 -28.48 2.40 3.51
N ILE A 195 -27.17 2.58 3.31
CA ILE A 195 -26.18 2.19 4.33
C ILE A 195 -26.32 3.01 5.61
N ALA A 196 -26.63 4.31 5.49
CA ALA A 196 -26.83 5.16 6.65
C ALA A 196 -28.14 4.87 7.41
N ASN A 197 -29.19 4.40 6.72
CA ASN A 197 -30.44 3.93 7.34
C ASN A 197 -30.24 2.60 8.08
N ASN A 198 -29.46 1.68 7.48
CA ASN A 198 -29.13 0.40 8.11
C ASN A 198 -28.26 0.54 9.36
N HIS A 199 -27.56 1.67 9.49
CA HIS A 199 -26.78 2.06 10.66
C HIS A 199 -25.82 0.98 11.20
N PRO A 200 -24.97 0.35 10.34
CA PRO A 200 -23.97 -0.60 10.83
C PRO A 200 -23.01 0.06 11.82
N ASN A 201 -22.39 -0.74 12.70
CA ASN A 201 -21.45 -0.19 13.68
C ASN A 201 -20.25 0.55 13.04
N THR A 202 -19.87 0.19 11.82
CA THR A 202 -18.78 0.82 11.06
C THR A 202 -19.04 0.75 9.55
N ILE A 203 -18.40 1.63 8.78
CA ILE A 203 -18.38 1.58 7.30
C ILE A 203 -16.97 1.87 6.78
N LEU A 204 -16.46 1.07 5.86
CA LEU A 204 -15.24 1.28 5.10
C LEU A 204 -15.59 1.36 3.61
N THR A 205 -15.64 2.58 3.07
CA THR A 205 -16.18 2.81 1.72
C THR A 205 -15.14 2.61 0.63
N LEU A 206 -15.57 2.32 -0.59
CA LEU A 206 -14.83 2.52 -1.83
C LEU A 206 -15.50 3.64 -2.66
N ASN A 207 -14.70 4.63 -3.03
CA ASN A 207 -15.00 5.65 -4.02
C ASN A 207 -13.73 5.93 -4.83
N HIS A 208 -13.84 6.77 -5.86
CA HIS A 208 -12.74 7.14 -6.73
C HIS A 208 -12.74 8.66 -6.93
N GLU A 209 -11.63 9.32 -6.59
CA GLU A 209 -11.54 10.79 -6.67
C GLU A 209 -11.39 11.32 -8.10
N THR A 210 -11.16 10.44 -9.06
CA THR A 210 -10.99 10.74 -10.48
C THR A 210 -12.30 11.08 -11.19
N TYR A 211 -13.44 10.82 -10.53
CA TYR A 211 -14.78 11.06 -11.07
C TYR A 211 -15.36 12.38 -10.54
N GLU A 212 -15.69 13.29 -11.46
CA GLU A 212 -16.29 14.59 -11.14
C GLU A 212 -17.57 14.46 -10.30
N GLN A 213 -18.42 13.50 -10.66
CA GLN A 213 -19.67 13.25 -9.94
C GLN A 213 -19.42 12.79 -8.50
N THR A 214 -18.38 12.00 -8.27
CA THR A 214 -17.95 11.62 -6.92
C THR A 214 -17.50 12.86 -6.14
N ALA A 215 -16.62 13.68 -6.73
CA ALA A 215 -16.05 14.85 -6.09
C ALA A 215 -17.09 15.95 -5.75
N HIS A 216 -17.93 16.32 -6.71
CA HIS A 216 -18.76 17.53 -6.61
C HIS A 216 -20.21 17.25 -6.21
N ASN A 217 -20.71 16.02 -6.43
CA ASN A 217 -22.13 15.71 -6.19
C ASN A 217 -22.35 14.65 -5.11
N VAL A 218 -21.63 13.53 -5.16
CA VAL A 218 -21.85 12.41 -4.22
C VAL A 218 -21.20 12.71 -2.87
N LEU A 219 -19.95 13.19 -2.86
CA LEU A 219 -19.20 13.42 -1.63
C LEU A 219 -19.87 14.42 -0.67
N PRO A 220 -20.28 15.64 -1.10
CA PRO A 220 -20.95 16.58 -0.20
C PRO A 220 -22.22 15.97 0.44
N TYR A 221 -22.98 15.21 -0.35
CA TYR A 221 -24.18 14.53 0.12
C TYR A 221 -23.86 13.39 1.10
N ALA A 222 -22.89 12.53 0.77
CA ALA A 222 -22.47 11.41 1.61
C ALA A 222 -21.98 11.90 2.97
N VAL A 223 -21.15 12.94 2.99
CA VAL A 223 -20.65 13.57 4.23
C VAL A 223 -21.80 14.06 5.08
N GLN A 224 -22.72 14.85 4.52
CA GLN A 224 -23.90 15.34 5.24
C GLN A 224 -24.74 14.16 5.77
N ARG A 225 -25.05 13.18 4.92
CA ARG A 225 -25.93 12.06 5.25
C ARG A 225 -25.36 11.18 6.36
N LEU A 226 -24.08 10.84 6.30
CA LEU A 226 -23.40 10.00 7.29
C LEU A 226 -23.23 10.73 8.62
N LYS A 227 -22.87 12.02 8.60
CA LYS A 227 -22.80 12.82 9.83
C LYS A 227 -24.16 12.99 10.50
N SER A 228 -25.23 13.21 9.73
CA SER A 228 -26.59 13.26 10.27
C SER A 228 -27.06 11.91 10.83
N ALA A 229 -26.47 10.80 10.38
CA ALA A 229 -26.67 9.48 11.00
C ALA A 229 -25.86 9.31 12.30
N GLY A 230 -25.01 10.27 12.68
CA GLY A 230 -24.22 10.23 13.91
C GLY A 230 -22.80 9.67 13.76
N TYR A 231 -22.36 9.32 12.56
CA TYR A 231 -21.01 8.78 12.36
C TYR A 231 -19.91 9.83 12.49
N LYS A 232 -18.74 9.39 12.96
CA LYS A 232 -17.46 10.11 12.82
C LYS A 232 -16.78 9.71 11.51
N LEU A 233 -16.46 10.69 10.68
CA LEU A 233 -15.78 10.47 9.40
C LEU A 233 -14.27 10.62 9.59
N VAL A 234 -13.54 9.51 9.52
CA VAL A 234 -12.16 9.39 9.98
C VAL A 234 -11.29 8.70 8.93
N THR A 235 -9.98 8.69 9.14
CA THR A 235 -9.04 7.93 8.28
C THR A 235 -9.17 6.42 8.51
N VAL A 236 -8.66 5.60 7.58
CA VAL A 236 -8.57 4.14 7.75
C VAL A 236 -7.73 3.80 8.97
N ALA A 237 -6.61 4.49 9.15
CA ALA A 237 -5.73 4.31 10.30
C ALA A 237 -6.46 4.53 11.63
N GLU A 238 -7.24 5.62 11.74
CA GLU A 238 -8.03 5.91 12.92
C GLU A 238 -9.16 4.89 13.11
N CYS A 239 -9.88 4.53 12.05
CA CYS A 239 -10.98 3.56 12.13
C CYS A 239 -10.49 2.15 12.52
N LEU A 240 -9.21 1.84 12.28
CA LEU A 240 -8.53 0.61 12.69
C LEU A 240 -7.78 0.73 14.02
N GLY A 241 -7.59 1.93 14.56
CA GLY A 241 -6.75 2.17 15.74
C GLY A 241 -5.27 1.81 15.49
N LYS A 242 -4.75 2.15 14.32
CA LYS A 242 -3.38 1.85 13.86
C LYS A 242 -2.64 3.12 13.47
N PRO A 243 -1.29 3.12 13.47
CA PRO A 243 -0.52 4.20 12.86
C PRO A 243 -0.80 4.30 11.36
N ALA A 244 -0.99 5.51 10.83
CA ALA A 244 -1.21 5.75 9.40
C ALA A 244 0.05 5.48 8.55
N TYR A 245 1.21 5.67 9.16
CA TYR A 245 2.52 5.62 8.53
C TYR A 245 3.48 4.79 9.38
N GLN A 246 4.43 4.13 8.72
CA GLN A 246 5.49 3.39 9.39
C GLN A 246 6.58 4.32 9.91
N SER A 247 6.84 5.40 9.17
CA SER A 247 7.75 6.48 9.53
C SER A 247 7.31 7.77 8.87
N VAL A 248 7.66 8.90 9.50
CA VAL A 248 7.46 10.23 8.94
C VAL A 248 8.78 11.00 9.07
N ALA A 249 9.25 11.55 7.97
CA ALA A 249 10.43 12.42 7.87
C ALA A 249 10.05 13.73 7.15
N ALA A 250 11.04 14.59 6.91
CA ALA A 250 10.83 15.76 6.08
C ALA A 250 10.57 15.36 4.61
N PRO A 251 9.66 16.04 3.89
CA PRO A 251 9.50 15.83 2.45
C PRO A 251 10.78 16.24 1.71
N GLN A 252 11.00 15.66 0.54
CA GLN A 252 12.18 15.94 -0.27
C GLN A 252 11.97 17.20 -1.10
N ALA A 253 13.03 18.00 -1.26
CA ALA A 253 13.04 19.05 -2.26
C ALA A 253 12.90 18.41 -3.65
N ARG A 254 12.10 19.03 -4.52
CA ARG A 254 11.90 18.54 -5.88
C ARG A 254 13.21 18.61 -6.66
N ASP A 255 13.58 17.50 -7.30
CA ASP A 255 14.79 17.38 -8.13
C ASP A 255 14.51 16.69 -9.47
N SER A 256 15.57 16.37 -10.22
CA SER A 256 15.48 15.74 -11.54
C SER A 256 14.97 14.29 -11.52
N THR A 257 14.83 13.68 -10.34
CA THR A 257 14.36 12.29 -10.15
C THR A 257 12.85 12.18 -9.97
N TRP A 258 12.13 13.31 -9.91
CA TRP A 258 10.67 13.37 -9.87
C TRP A 258 10.08 13.16 -11.27
N LYS A 259 10.16 11.90 -11.74
CA LYS A 259 9.75 11.51 -13.09
C LYS A 259 9.02 10.17 -13.10
N CYS A 260 8.04 10.08 -13.98
CA CYS A 260 7.46 8.84 -14.48
C CYS A 260 7.95 8.59 -15.92
#